data_AF-A0A1I2G626-F1
#
_entry.id   AF-A0A1I2G626-F1
#
_cell.length_a   1.000
_cell.length_b   1.000
_cell.length_c   1.000
_cell.angle_alpha   90.00
_cell.angle_beta   90.00
_cell.angle_gamma   90.00
#
_symmetry.space_group_name_H-M   'P 1'
#
loop_
_entity.id
_entity.type
_entity.pdbx_description
1 polymer ?
#
loop_
_entity_poly.entity_id
_entity_poly.type
_entity_poly.pdbx_seq_one_letter_code
_entity_poly.pdbx_strand_id
1 'polypeptide(L)' 'GKYEKERKQMAQIITKERASRLEGSFGKDKQHYLLERINARTKENEILWIFFGIHTGNALEIGRRMYQAGQEVTKVA' A
#
# COMPACT_ATOMS: atom_id res chain seq x y z
N GLY A 1 -12.01 7.87 -28.50
CA GLY A 1 -12.07 7.39 -29.91
C GLY A 1 -13.23 6.43 -30.11
N LYS A 2 -13.42 5.85 -31.30
CA LYS A 2 -14.55 4.94 -31.64
C LYS A 2 -14.74 3.79 -30.61
N TYR A 3 -13.66 3.32 -30.00
CA TYR A 3 -13.64 2.21 -29.02
C TYR A 3 -13.45 2.65 -27.56
N GLU A 4 -13.79 3.89 -27.24
CA GLU A 4 -13.59 4.45 -25.89
C GLU A 4 -14.39 3.70 -24.82
N LYS A 5 -15.62 3.29 -25.15
CA LYS A 5 -16.50 2.55 -24.24
C LYS A 5 -15.92 1.18 -23.91
N GLU A 6 -15.50 0.40 -24.90
CA GLU A 6 -14.90 -0.91 -24.65
C GLU A 6 -13.58 -0.80 -23.86
N ARG A 7 -12.75 0.20 -24.17
CA ARG A 7 -11.51 0.45 -23.40
C ARG A 7 -11.78 0.72 -21.93
N LYS A 8 -12.79 1.53 -21.61
CA LYS A 8 -13.18 1.81 -20.22
C LYS A 8 -13.70 0.57 -19.50
N GLN A 9 -14.52 -0.25 -20.18
CA GLN A 9 -15.03 -1.50 -19.61
C GLN A 9 -13.90 -2.48 -19.31
N MET A 10 -12.96 -2.67 -20.23
CA MET A 10 -11.79 -3.53 -20.01
C MET A 10 -10.93 -3.03 -18.85
N ALA A 11 -10.66 -1.73 -18.75
CA ALA A 11 -9.89 -1.15 -17.65
C ALA A 11 -10.56 -1.36 -16.28
N GLN A 12 -11.90 -1.27 -16.21
CA GLN A 12 -12.64 -1.53 -14.98
C GLN A 12 -12.54 -3.00 -14.53
N ILE A 13 -12.62 -3.95 -15.47
CA ILE A 13 -12.48 -5.38 -15.18
C ILE A 13 -11.06 -5.68 -14.66
N ILE A 14 -10.04 -5.15 -15.34
CA ILE A 14 -8.63 -5.31 -14.92
C ILE A 14 -8.41 -4.74 -13.51
N THR A 15 -8.98 -3.56 -13.22
CA THR A 15 -8.87 -2.93 -11.90
C THR A 15 -9.55 -3.76 -10.81
N LYS A 16 -10.73 -4.33 -11.09
CA LYS A 16 -11.43 -5.21 -10.14
C LYS A 16 -10.64 -6.48 -9.81
N GLU A 17 -10.04 -7.11 -10.83
CA GLU A 17 -9.24 -8.32 -10.59
C GLU A 17 -7.95 -8.00 -9.80
N ARG A 18 -7.27 -6.89 -10.12
CA ARG A 18 -6.11 -6.44 -9.34
C ARG A 18 -6.45 -6.20 -7.87
N ALA A 19 -7.56 -5.52 -7.61
CA ALA A 19 -8.06 -5.29 -6.25
C ALA A 19 -8.34 -6.62 -5.51
N SER A 20 -8.98 -7.58 -6.17
CA SER A 20 -9.33 -8.89 -5.59
C SER A 20 -8.09 -9.73 -5.27
N ARG A 21 -7.10 -9.77 -6.17
CA ARG A 21 -5.81 -10.44 -5.91
C ARG A 21 -5.03 -9.79 -4.77
N LEU A 22 -5.08 -8.46 -4.67
CA LEU A 22 -4.45 -7.72 -3.58
C LEU A 22 -5.11 -7.99 -2.24
N GLU A 23 -6.44 -8.06 -2.17
CA GLU A 23 -7.15 -8.42 -0.93
C GLU A 23 -6.80 -9.84 -0.47
N GLY A 24 -6.68 -10.79 -1.39
CA GLY A 24 -6.27 -12.16 -1.06
C GLY A 24 -4.82 -12.30 -0.59
N SER A 25 -3.93 -11.36 -0.96
CA SER A 25 -2.49 -11.40 -0.62
C SER A 25 -2.10 -10.51 0.56
N PHE A 26 -2.80 -9.39 0.78
CA PHE A 26 -2.48 -8.41 1.83
C PHE A 26 -3.41 -8.43 3.04
N GLY A 27 -4.58 -9.08 2.98
CA GLY A 27 -5.45 -9.32 4.13
C GLY A 27 -5.63 -8.11 5.07
N LYS A 28 -5.51 -8.33 6.39
CA LYS A 28 -5.57 -7.28 7.43
C LYS A 28 -4.37 -6.30 7.39
N ASP A 29 -3.22 -6.72 6.85
CA ASP A 29 -1.99 -5.92 6.82
C ASP A 29 -2.06 -4.77 5.80
N LYS A 30 -3.04 -4.80 4.88
CA LYS A 30 -3.30 -3.72 3.93
C LYS A 30 -3.54 -2.38 4.62
N GLN A 31 -4.28 -2.36 5.73
CA GLN A 31 -4.54 -1.13 6.49
C GLN A 31 -3.31 -0.69 7.29
N HIS A 32 -2.52 -1.63 7.79
CA HIS A 32 -1.27 -1.34 8.51
C HIS A 32 -0.29 -0.54 7.64
N TYR A 33 -0.28 -0.79 6.33
CA TYR A 33 0.58 -0.10 5.37
C TYR A 33 -0.09 1.08 4.64
N LEU A 34 -1.30 1.50 5.03
CA LEU A 34 -2.07 2.54 4.33
C LEU A 34 -2.31 2.23 2.83
N LEU A 35 -2.35 0.95 2.47
CA LEU A 35 -2.50 0.46 1.09
C LEU A 35 -3.98 0.19 0.72
N GLU A 36 -4.94 0.80 1.42
CA GLU A 36 -6.38 0.61 1.20
C GLU A 36 -6.79 0.82 -0.26
N ARG A 37 -6.14 1.78 -0.93
CA ARG A 37 -6.33 2.08 -2.35
C ARG A 37 -5.01 2.35 -3.05
N ILE A 38 -4.65 1.48 -3.99
CA ILE A 38 -3.49 1.68 -4.87
C ILE A 38 -3.99 2.32 -6.17
N ASN A 39 -3.70 3.61 -6.35
CA ASN A 39 -4.09 4.36 -7.55
C ASN A 39 -3.02 4.24 -8.66
N ALA A 40 -2.71 3.01 -9.08
CA ALA A 40 -1.75 2.73 -10.15
C ALA A 40 -2.45 2.31 -11.45
N ARG A 41 -1.94 2.79 -12.59
CA ARG A 41 -2.50 2.47 -13.92
C ARG A 41 -1.83 1.24 -14.55
N THR A 42 -0.52 1.10 -14.34
CA THR A 42 0.30 0.00 -14.85
C THR A 42 0.68 -0.94 -13.72
N LYS A 43 1.03 -2.19 -14.05
CA LYS A 43 1.40 -3.22 -13.08
C LYS A 43 2.70 -2.85 -12.36
N GLU A 44 3.65 -2.28 -13.08
CA GLU A 44 4.95 -1.85 -12.59
C GLU A 44 4.79 -0.76 -11.53
N ASN A 45 3.91 0.21 -11.77
CA ASN A 45 3.61 1.24 -10.79
C ASN A 45 2.90 0.64 -9.58
N GLU A 46 1.98 -0.30 -9.79
CA GLU A 46 1.27 -0.97 -8.70
C GLU A 46 2.25 -1.66 -7.74
N ILE A 47 3.25 -2.37 -8.28
CA ILE A 47 4.34 -2.97 -7.51
C ILE A 47 5.15 -1.90 -6.77
N LEU A 48 5.48 -0.79 -7.44
CA LEU A 48 6.24 0.31 -6.85
C LEU A 48 5.50 0.95 -5.66
N TRP A 49 4.20 1.22 -5.81
CA TRP A 49 3.35 1.77 -4.75
C TRP A 49 3.28 0.86 -3.53
N ILE A 50 3.13 -0.45 -3.74
CA ILE A 50 3.14 -1.45 -2.67
C ILE A 50 4.49 -1.47 -1.95
N PHE A 51 5.58 -1.50 -2.70
CA PHE A 51 6.94 -1.51 -2.17
C PHE A 51 7.17 -0.30 -1.25
N PHE A 52 6.86 0.90 -1.74
CA PHE A 52 6.99 2.12 -0.93
C PHE A 52 6.09 2.11 0.30
N GLY A 53 4.83 1.67 0.19
CA GLY A 53 3.91 1.61 1.32
C GLY A 53 4.42 0.72 2.46
N ILE A 54 4.90 -0.50 2.12
CA ILE A 54 5.46 -1.42 3.10
C ILE A 54 6.71 -0.85 3.77
N HIS A 55 7.68 -0.39 2.97
CA HIS A 55 8.96 0.09 3.50
C HIS A 55 8.79 1.33 4.35
N THR A 56 7.91 2.24 3.96
CA THR A 56 7.63 3.46 4.71
C THR A 56 6.92 3.14 6.03
N GLY A 57 5.92 2.25 6.01
CA GLY A 57 5.24 1.80 7.24
C GLY A 57 6.20 1.13 8.22
N ASN A 58 7.05 0.22 7.73
CA ASN A 58 8.05 -0.44 8.55
C ASN A 58 9.07 0.55 9.14
N ALA A 59 9.55 1.51 8.34
CA ALA A 59 10.49 2.53 8.81
C ALA A 59 9.88 3.42 9.89
N LEU A 60 8.61 3.81 9.72
CA LEU A 60 7.87 4.60 10.71
C LEU A 60 7.72 3.86 12.04
N GLU A 61 7.36 2.57 11.98
CA GLU A 61 7.21 1.73 13.17
C GLU A 61 8.54 1.57 13.92
N ILE A 62 9.66 1.35 13.21
CA ILE A 62 11.00 1.29 13.80
C ILE A 62 11.34 2.64 14.46
N GLY A 63 11.13 3.75 13.76
CA GLY A 63 11.38 5.09 14.30
C GLY A 63 10.57 5.37 15.57
N ARG A 64 9.29 4.96 15.61
CA ARG A 64 8.43 5.10 16.79
C ARG A 64 8.98 4.30 17.98
N ARG A 65 9.41 3.06 17.76
CA ARG A 65 10.02 2.22 18.80
C ARG A 65 11.31 2.82 19.33
N MET A 66 12.18 3.32 18.45
CA MET A 66 13.43 3.99 18.85
C MET A 66 13.15 5.24 19.68
N TYR A 67 12.16 6.05 19.28
CA TYR A 67 11.76 7.24 20.03
C TYR A 67 11.24 6.89 21.43
N GLN A 68 10.36 5.89 21.54
CA GLN A 68 9.83 5.43 22.83
C GLN A 68 10.95 4.90 23.74
N ALA A 69 11.84 4.05 23.22
CA ALA A 69 12.97 3.53 23.97
C ALA A 69 13.90 4.66 24.47
N GLY A 70 14.16 5.69 23.65
CA GLY A 70 14.95 6.85 24.07
C GLY A 70 14.27 7.70 25.15
N GLN A 71 12.94 7.84 25.10
CA GLN A 71 12.15 8.53 26.12
C GLN A 71 12.13 7.77 27.45
N GLU A 72 12.06 6.44 27.43
CA GLU A 72 12.15 5.63 28.65
C GLU A 72 13.50 5.81 29.32
N VAL A 73 14.61 5.73 28.58
CA VAL A 73 15.97 5.96 29.11
C VAL A 73 16.10 7.34 29.78
N THR A 74 15.47 8.38 29.21
CA THR A 74 15.54 9.75 29.76
C THR A 74 14.69 9.94 31.02
N LYS A 75 13.67 9.10 31.25
CA LYS A 75 12.81 9.16 32.44
C LYS A 75 13.39 8.44 33.67
N VAL A 76 14.33 7.50 33.46
CA VAL A 76 14.97 6.74 34.55
C VAL A 76 16.28 7.36 35.03
N ALA A 77 16.84 8.33 34.29
CA ALA A 77 18.01 9.12 34.65
C ALA A 77 17.61 10.39 35.40
#